data_AF-F7YY30-F1
#
_entry.id   AF-F7YY30-F1
#
_cell.length_a   1.000
_cell.length_b   1.000
_cell.length_c   1.000
_cell.angle_alpha   90.00
_cell.angle_beta   90.00
_cell.angle_gamma   90.00
#
_symmetry.space_group_name_H-M   'P 1'
#
loop_
_entity.id
_entity.type
_entity.pdbx_description
1 polymer ?
#
loop_
_entity_poly.entity_id
_entity_poly.type
_entity_poly.pdbx_seq_one_letter_code
_entity_poly.pdbx_strand_id
1 'polypeptide(L)'
;MIKEKIMLTIQTILGFVAFFGMFSKSIILSFVVLTFTLVYLFGLFESSKVRLNSHLIVGGILYFILSIFILLQMLVNIDFEFSLSNTIVFALGIVGLIQSIVVRRKLKQSL
;
A
#
# COMPACT_ATOMS: atom_id res chain seq x y z
N MET A 1 15.31 -11.54 -1.99
CA MET A 1 15.62 -10.10 -2.03
C MET A 1 15.20 -9.46 -3.35
N ILE A 2 15.55 -10.03 -4.52
CA ILE A 2 15.15 -9.48 -5.83
C ILE A 2 13.62 -9.43 -5.98
N LYS A 3 12.91 -10.52 -5.64
CA LYS A 3 11.45 -10.60 -5.73
C LYS A 3 10.75 -9.52 -4.90
N GLU A 4 11.25 -9.30 -3.70
CA GLU A 4 10.72 -8.32 -2.76
C GLU A 4 11.00 -6.87 -3.23
N LYS A 5 12.17 -6.60 -3.83
CA LYS A 5 12.45 -5.31 -4.48
C LYS A 5 11.54 -5.05 -5.67
N ILE A 6 11.33 -6.04 -6.55
CA ILE A 6 10.38 -5.91 -7.68
C ILE A 6 8.98 -5.59 -7.17
N MET A 7 8.53 -6.26 -6.11
CA MET A 7 7.23 -6.01 -5.50
C MET A 7 7.11 -4.58 -4.97
N LEU A 8 8.11 -4.11 -4.22
CA LEU A 8 8.17 -2.73 -3.72
C LEU A 8 8.16 -1.72 -4.87
N THR A 9 8.87 -1.99 -5.98
CA THR A 9 8.85 -1.13 -7.17
C THR A 9 7.45 -1.03 -7.76
N ILE A 10 6.76 -2.16 -7.96
CA ILE A 10 5.39 -2.18 -8.49
C ILE A 10 4.45 -1.40 -7.56
N GLN A 11 4.53 -1.65 -6.25
CA GLN A 11 3.69 -0.96 -5.27
C GLN A 11 3.98 0.54 -5.19
N THR A 12 5.23 0.94 -5.35
CA THR A 12 5.64 2.35 -5.40
C THR A 12 5.06 3.03 -6.63
N ILE A 13 5.17 2.41 -7.82
CA ILE A 13 4.61 2.96 -9.06
C ILE A 13 3.10 3.09 -8.94
N LEU A 14 2.41 2.03 -8.49
CA LEU A 14 0.97 2.06 -8.29
C LEU A 14 0.54 3.11 -7.26
N GLY A 15 1.30 3.26 -6.17
CA GLY A 15 1.07 4.29 -5.16
C GLY A 15 1.15 5.71 -5.73
N PHE A 16 2.15 5.99 -6.58
CA PHE A 16 2.25 7.27 -7.28
C PHE A 16 1.10 7.49 -8.27
N VAL A 17 0.70 6.47 -9.04
CA VAL A 17 -0.46 6.57 -9.94
C VAL A 17 -1.74 6.87 -9.15
N ALA A 18 -1.95 6.20 -8.02
CA ALA A 18 -3.09 6.48 -7.13
C ALA A 18 -3.04 7.90 -6.56
N PHE A 19 -1.86 8.37 -6.12
CA PHE A 19 -1.64 9.72 -5.63
C PHE A 19 -2.09 10.78 -6.66
N PHE A 20 -1.58 10.70 -7.90
CA PHE A 20 -1.92 11.66 -8.93
C PHE A 20 -3.41 11.63 -9.29
N GLY A 21 -4.00 10.44 -9.40
CA GLY A 21 -5.43 10.33 -9.72
C GLY A 21 -6.37 10.74 -8.57
N MET A 22 -5.90 10.74 -7.32
CA MET A 22 -6.65 11.26 -6.17
C MET A 22 -6.48 12.76 -5.96
N PHE A 23 -5.43 13.37 -6.53
CA PHE A 23 -5.13 14.78 -6.33
C PHE A 23 -6.29 15.70 -6.74
N SER A 24 -7.03 15.33 -7.79
CA SER A 24 -8.21 16.07 -8.26
C SER A 24 -9.47 15.84 -7.42
N LYS A 25 -9.52 14.76 -6.62
CA LYS A 25 -10.71 14.39 -5.81
C LYS A 25 -10.58 14.82 -4.35
N SER A 26 -9.42 14.56 -3.73
CA SER A 26 -9.14 14.93 -2.34
C SER A 26 -7.64 15.10 -2.12
N ILE A 27 -7.25 16.34 -1.84
CA ILE A 27 -5.86 16.70 -1.54
C ILE A 27 -5.35 15.98 -0.29
N ILE A 28 -6.20 15.86 0.74
CA ILE A 28 -5.81 15.19 1.99
C ILE A 28 -5.56 13.70 1.72
N LEU A 29 -6.47 13.04 1.01
CA LEU A 29 -6.34 11.61 0.72
C LEU A 29 -5.14 11.34 -0.18
N SER A 30 -4.86 12.23 -1.15
CA SER A 30 -3.69 12.10 -2.01
C SER A 30 -2.39 12.21 -1.20
N PHE A 31 -2.26 13.16 -0.27
CA PHE A 31 -1.08 13.25 0.59
C PHE A 31 -0.92 12.05 1.53
N VAL A 32 -2.02 11.45 2.00
CA VAL A 32 -1.98 10.19 2.75
C VAL A 32 -1.43 9.05 1.87
N VAL A 33 -1.95 8.90 0.64
CA VAL A 33 -1.43 7.92 -0.33
C VAL A 33 0.04 8.15 -0.63
N LEU A 34 0.47 9.40 -0.81
CA LEU A 34 1.87 9.75 -1.04
C LEU A 34 2.74 9.32 0.15
N THR A 35 2.32 9.64 1.37
CA THR A 35 3.04 9.26 2.60
C THR A 35 3.19 7.75 2.70
N PHE A 36 2.13 6.99 2.38
CA PHE A 36 2.17 5.53 2.40
C PHE A 36 3.03 4.96 1.26
N THR A 37 3.01 5.59 0.08
CA THR A 37 3.87 5.23 -1.06
C THR A 37 5.35 5.39 -0.70
N LEU A 38 5.71 6.44 0.04
CA LEU A 38 7.09 6.68 0.48
C LEU A 38 7.62 5.55 1.37
N VAL A 39 6.77 4.85 2.12
CA VAL A 39 7.17 3.66 2.89
C VAL A 39 7.72 2.58 1.95
N TYR A 40 7.08 2.35 0.79
CA TYR A 40 7.58 1.38 -0.19
C TYR A 40 8.84 1.88 -0.90
N LEU A 41 8.87 3.17 -1.27
CA LEU A 41 10.03 3.78 -1.91
C LEU A 41 11.28 3.66 -1.04
N PHE A 42 11.19 3.98 0.26
CA PHE A 42 12.33 3.83 1.17
C PHE A 42 12.78 2.38 1.34
N GLY A 43 11.85 1.42 1.25
CA GLY A 43 12.18 -0.01 1.26
C GLY A 43 13.10 -0.45 0.11
N LEU A 44 13.10 0.25 -1.03
CA LEU A 44 13.97 -0.08 -2.18
C LEU A 44 15.46 0.18 -1.89
N PHE A 45 15.75 1.15 -1.03
CA PHE A 45 17.10 1.52 -0.62
C PHE A 45 17.67 0.63 0.49
N GLU A 46 16.84 -0.23 1.10
CA GLU A 46 17.28 -1.14 2.14
C GLU A 46 18.17 -2.27 1.58
N SER A 47 19.22 -2.60 2.33
CA SER A 47 20.15 -3.71 2.08
C SER A 47 19.81 -4.94 2.93
N SER A 48 19.18 -4.76 4.08
CA SER A 48 18.75 -5.85 4.96
C SER A 48 17.43 -6.45 4.50
N LYS A 49 17.40 -7.77 4.30
CA LYS A 49 16.18 -8.52 3.97
C LYS A 49 15.09 -8.35 5.03
N VAL A 50 15.46 -8.27 6.31
CA VAL A 50 14.50 -8.07 7.41
C VAL A 50 13.86 -6.69 7.30
N ARG A 51 14.67 -5.63 7.15
CA ARG A 51 14.16 -4.25 7.02
C ARG A 51 13.29 -4.09 5.78
N LEU A 52 13.72 -4.66 4.65
CA LEU A 52 12.96 -4.64 3.41
C LEU A 52 11.59 -5.31 3.56
N ASN A 53 11.54 -6.47 4.24
CA ASN A 53 10.29 -7.13 4.58
C ASN A 53 9.41 -6.30 5.54
N SER A 54 10.00 -5.55 6.46
CA SER A 54 9.26 -4.63 7.33
C SER A 54 8.58 -3.52 6.52
N HIS A 55 9.23 -2.96 5.50
CA HIS A 55 8.59 -1.97 4.61
C HIS A 55 7.38 -2.55 3.85
N LEU A 56 7.50 -3.80 3.35
CA LEU A 56 6.37 -4.50 2.73
C LEU A 56 5.20 -4.70 3.69
N ILE A 57 5.48 -5.11 4.93
CA ILE A 57 4.45 -5.32 5.96
C ILE A 57 3.79 -3.99 6.33
N VAL A 58 4.59 -2.99 6.73
CA VAL A 58 4.08 -1.72 7.23
C VAL A 58 3.31 -0.98 6.15
N GLY A 59 3.89 -0.84 4.96
CA GLY A 59 3.19 -0.22 3.83
C GLY A 59 1.91 -0.97 3.47
N GLY A 60 1.95 -2.31 3.48
CA GLY A 60 0.79 -3.14 3.19
C GLY A 60 -0.36 -2.94 4.17
N ILE A 61 -0.07 -2.91 5.47
CA ILE A 61 -1.06 -2.64 6.52
C ILE A 61 -1.64 -1.22 6.38
N LEU A 62 -0.79 -0.21 6.12
CA LEU A 62 -1.25 1.16 5.93
C LEU A 62 -2.23 1.29 4.76
N TYR A 63 -1.92 0.69 3.61
CA TYR A 63 -2.83 0.66 2.47
C TYR A 63 -4.11 -0.13 2.72
N PHE A 64 -4.04 -1.20 3.54
CA PHE A 64 -5.23 -1.95 3.93
C PHE A 64 -6.16 -1.12 4.81
N ILE A 65 -5.62 -0.42 5.81
CA ILE A 65 -6.39 0.49 6.66
C ILE A 65 -7.01 1.61 5.80
N LEU A 66 -6.24 2.19 4.87
CA LEU A 66 -6.75 3.21 3.95
C LEU A 66 -7.88 2.68 3.07
N SER A 67 -7.77 1.44 2.59
CA SER A 67 -8.81 0.79 1.80
C SER A 67 -10.10 0.65 2.57
N ILE A 68 -10.03 0.22 3.84
CA ILE A 68 -11.21 0.16 4.72
C ILE A 68 -11.81 1.54 4.90
N PHE A 69 -10.98 2.56 5.14
CA PHE A 69 -11.45 3.93 5.32
C PHE A 69 -12.20 4.45 4.08
N ILE A 70 -11.63 4.27 2.89
CA ILE A 70 -12.26 4.67 1.62
C ILE A 70 -13.56 3.88 1.40
N LEU A 71 -13.58 2.57 1.68
CA LEU A 71 -14.79 1.75 1.57
C LEU A 71 -15.90 2.26 2.49
N LEU A 72 -15.58 2.55 3.76
CA LEU A 72 -16.53 3.11 4.72
C LEU A 72 -17.05 4.47 4.25
N GLN A 73 -16.17 5.33 3.71
CA GLN A 73 -16.56 6.63 3.16
C GLN A 73 -17.52 6.48 1.96
N MET A 74 -17.25 5.53 1.05
CA MET A 74 -18.14 5.24 -0.09
C MET A 74 -19.51 4.72 0.37
N LEU A 75 -19.53 3.87 1.40
CA LEU A 75 -20.77 3.34 1.99
C LEU A 75 -21.62 4.42 2.66
N VAL A 76 -20.97 5.34 3.39
CA VAL A 76 -21.68 6.43 4.11
C VAL A 76 -22.28 7.43 3.13
N ASN A 77 -21.56 7.78 2.06
CA ASN A 77 -22.03 8.79 1.11
C ASN A 77 -22.94 8.23 0.01
N ILE A 78 -23.13 6.90 -0.07
CA ILE A 78 -23.84 6.18 -1.16
C ILE A 78 -23.28 6.55 -2.54
N ASP A 79 -22.05 7.04 -2.59
CA ASP A 79 -21.40 7.54 -3.81
C ASP A 79 -20.36 6.53 -4.26
N PHE A 80 -20.84 5.51 -4.97
CA PHE A 80 -20.02 4.42 -5.51
C PHE A 80 -19.35 4.84 -6.82
N GLU A 81 -18.57 5.92 -6.77
CA GLU A 81 -17.78 6.31 -7.93
C GLU A 81 -16.49 5.46 -8.00
N PHE A 82 -16.52 4.43 -8.84
CA PHE A 82 -15.38 3.55 -9.11
C PHE A 82 -14.30 4.31 -9.91
N SER A 83 -13.42 5.01 -9.19
CA SER A 83 -12.22 5.60 -9.79
C SER A 83 -11.08 4.58 -9.88
N LEU A 84 -10.26 4.70 -10.93
CA LEU A 84 -9.05 3.89 -11.09
C LEU A 84 -8.16 3.97 -9.85
N SER A 85 -8.04 5.16 -9.24
CA SER A 85 -7.23 5.37 -8.05
C SER A 85 -7.75 4.61 -6.82
N ASN A 86 -9.07 4.60 -6.61
CA ASN A 86 -9.68 3.80 -5.53
C ASN A 86 -9.40 2.31 -5.77
N THR A 87 -9.58 1.83 -7.01
CA THR A 87 -9.29 0.44 -7.37
C THR A 87 -7.83 0.07 -7.11
N ILE A 88 -6.89 0.95 -7.45
CA ILE A 88 -5.47 0.75 -7.15
C ILE A 88 -5.23 0.67 -5.64
N VAL A 89 -5.82 1.58 -4.85
CA VAL A 89 -5.68 1.55 -3.38
C VAL A 89 -6.23 0.25 -2.79
N PHE A 90 -7.40 -0.20 -3.25
CA PHE A 90 -7.97 -1.50 -2.84
C PHE A 90 -7.05 -2.66 -3.19
N ALA A 91 -6.50 -2.69 -4.40
CA ALA A 91 -5.57 -3.72 -4.82
C ALA A 91 -4.29 -3.71 -3.95
N LEU A 92 -3.72 -2.54 -3.69
CA LEU A 92 -2.57 -2.38 -2.79
C LEU A 92 -2.89 -2.83 -1.37
N GLY A 93 -4.09 -2.54 -0.86
CA GLY A 93 -4.52 -2.96 0.47
C GLY A 93 -4.68 -4.48 0.60
N ILE A 94 -5.34 -5.13 -0.37
CA ILE A 94 -5.53 -6.59 -0.37
C ILE A 94 -4.18 -7.31 -0.52
N VAL A 95 -3.37 -6.89 -1.49
CA VAL A 95 -2.03 -7.47 -1.72
C VAL A 95 -1.14 -7.24 -0.49
N GLY A 96 -1.18 -6.05 0.08
CA GLY A 96 -0.43 -5.68 1.28
C GLY A 96 -0.80 -6.52 2.51
N LEU A 97 -2.10 -6.80 2.71
CA LEU A 97 -2.56 -7.69 3.77
C LEU A 97 -2.05 -9.13 3.58
N ILE A 98 -2.19 -9.68 2.36
CA ILE A 98 -1.72 -11.03 2.04
C ILE A 98 -0.20 -11.13 2.28
N GLN A 99 0.57 -10.14 1.82
CA GLN A 99 2.01 -10.08 2.06
C GLN A 99 2.33 -10.03 3.55
N SER A 100 1.62 -9.20 4.32
CA SER A 100 1.84 -9.07 5.76
C SER A 100 1.62 -10.39 6.50
N ILE A 101 0.58 -11.13 6.13
CA ILE A 101 0.29 -12.45 6.70
C ILE A 101 1.38 -13.45 6.33
N VAL A 102 1.79 -13.50 5.05
CA VAL A 102 2.79 -14.45 4.55
C VAL A 102 4.17 -14.19 5.13
N VAL A 103 4.61 -12.93 5.18
CA VAL A 103 5.93 -12.54 5.70
C VAL A 103 6.01 -12.74 7.21
N ARG A 104 4.93 -12.42 7.96
CA ARG A 104 4.88 -12.67 9.41
C ARG A 104 5.00 -14.16 9.75
N ARG A 105 4.36 -15.04 8.95
CA ARG A 105 4.50 -16.50 9.12
C ARG A 105 5.95 -16.97 8.90
N LYS A 106 6.64 -16.42 7.90
CA LYS A 106 8.05 -16.73 7.62
C LYS A 106 9.00 -16.27 8.72
N LEU A 107 8.78 -15.07 9.26
CA LEU A 107 9.59 -14.53 10.37
C LEU A 107 9.40 -15.32 11.67
N LYS A 108 8.17 -15.78 11.95
CA LYS A 108 7.88 -16.61 13.14
C LYS A 108 8.48 -18.02 13.04
N GLN A 109 8.77 -18.52 11.85
CA GLN A 109 9.42 -19.82 11.64
C GLN A 109 10.95 -19.76 11.68
N SER A 110 11.55 -18.56 11.64
CA SER A 110 13.01 -18.37 11.65
C SER A 110 13.58 -17.92 13.00
N LEU A 111 12.71 -17.70 13.99
CA LEU A 111 13.01 -17.38 15.38
C LEU A 111 12.70 -18.59 16.25
#